data_AF-A0A5M3XI77-F1
#
_entry.id   AF-A0A5M3XI77-F1
#
_cell.length_a   1.000
_cell.length_b   1.000
_cell.length_c   1.000
_cell.angle_alpha   90.00
_cell.angle_beta   90.00
_cell.angle_gamma   90.00
#
_symmetry.space_group_name_H-M   'P 1'
#
loop_
_entity.id
_entity.type
_entity.pdbx_description
1 polymer ?
#
loop_
_entity_poly.entity_id
_entity_poly.type
_entity_poly.pdbx_seq_one_letter_code
_entity_poly.pdbx_strand_id
1 'polypeptide(L)'
;MITLSMTLTGIGAVTAAAAELDPTFGVGGKITTSFEGNAYLGGMTLQADGKIVAVGNAFNGTDTDWRIARYGADGALDASFGTAGIVTADFGGDDNLDTVAVQPDGKILVGGYSRPTGTARWTVARYNTNGTIDTGFGSSGIAATLFSGMSSNLLGIARQPDGKIVATGYTNTGAGHDDVAVARYHNDGSPDLGFGSSGFVTTPISTSPTPNDRGNAIAVQPDGKLVVFGDFDASGHDDVFLLRYNANGTLDTGFGSGGRITDSFLTHNGARDLKLQADGKIVVTGGAVIPGPGDTYIARYGINGAPDTGFGSGGSVITSFSADADSSNALAIRPDGKILVAGYEGTGSAQDSAVRQFNPDGTLDTSFGTNGSLVIPLSSADDNLSAIAEQQDGKIVVAGAAHEGASNAWALARLSEGPFSSEFTASADTYVRSGQANKNEGSAALMVVRASGDNRSVVRFDQAAMEAEIGGGTVLAAKLRLTITDNGNNWGSSGRPVGVHRVLVDWAEGNGTESDRGTGSGATWNCAVDGQIANQAKNCTGAAEWEMGQPGNPSVHPWAEPPTETQIITNNQSGVIEYDVTADVAEFLDGTNPNFGWLIKKSDESQNGMIAFGTRESMTAPRLVITWMP
;
A
#
# COMPACT_ATOMS: atom_id res chain seq x y z
N MET A 1 50.05 12.50 -15.13
CA MET A 1 49.20 11.34 -14.85
C MET A 1 49.10 11.21 -13.34
N ILE A 2 48.05 11.76 -12.74
CA ILE A 2 47.79 11.64 -11.30
C ILE A 2 46.52 10.79 -11.21
N THR A 3 46.68 9.56 -10.75
CA THR A 3 45.61 8.62 -10.47
C THR A 3 44.95 9.02 -9.15
N LEU A 4 43.67 9.36 -9.20
CA LEU A 4 42.85 9.61 -8.01
C LEU A 4 42.30 8.26 -7.54
N SER A 5 42.88 7.72 -6.47
CA SER A 5 42.34 6.54 -5.78
C SER A 5 41.24 7.01 -4.82
N MET A 6 39.98 6.80 -5.20
CA MET A 6 38.82 7.05 -4.36
C MET A 6 38.54 5.78 -3.55
N THR A 7 38.88 5.79 -2.27
CA THR A 7 38.50 4.73 -1.34
C THR A 7 37.03 4.93 -0.95
N LEU A 8 36.15 4.12 -1.52
CA LEU A 8 34.77 3.99 -1.09
C LEU A 8 34.76 3.25 0.25
N THR A 9 34.67 3.98 1.37
CA THR A 9 34.36 3.38 2.67
C THR A 9 32.95 2.82 2.60
N GLY A 10 32.83 1.53 2.93
CA GLY A 10 31.63 0.73 2.74
C GLY A 10 30.36 1.39 3.27
N ILE A 11 29.42 1.63 2.37
CA ILE A 11 28.01 1.72 2.71
C ILE A 11 27.66 0.29 3.16
N GLY A 12 27.41 0.10 4.44
CA GLY A 12 26.83 -1.16 4.93
C GLY A 12 25.60 -1.46 4.09
N ALA A 13 25.47 -2.71 3.63
CA ALA A 13 24.29 -3.13 2.89
C ALA A 13 23.06 -2.79 3.76
N VAL A 14 22.25 -1.83 3.30
CA VAL A 14 20.92 -1.61 3.85
C VAL A 14 20.16 -2.86 3.48
N THR A 15 19.96 -3.75 4.45
CA THR A 15 19.04 -4.87 4.29
C THR A 15 17.68 -4.27 4.01
N ALA A 16 17.05 -4.64 2.89
CA ALA A 16 15.66 -4.26 2.63
C ALA A 16 14.82 -4.64 3.85
N ALA A 17 14.03 -3.69 4.35
CA ALA A 17 13.16 -3.94 5.50
C ALA A 17 12.10 -4.97 5.12
N ALA A 18 11.70 -5.77 6.12
CA ALA A 18 10.56 -6.64 6.01
C ALA A 18 9.31 -5.85 5.62
N ALA A 19 8.47 -6.42 4.76
CA ALA A 19 7.18 -5.83 4.44
C ALA A 19 6.32 -5.67 5.71
N GLU A 20 5.69 -4.51 5.84
CA GLU A 20 4.78 -4.18 6.93
C GLU A 20 3.53 -3.44 6.42
N LEU A 21 2.54 -3.25 7.29
CA LEU A 21 1.36 -2.45 7.01
C LEU A 21 1.75 -0.98 6.77
N ASP A 22 1.27 -0.42 5.66
CA ASP A 22 1.53 0.97 5.28
C ASP A 22 0.67 1.94 6.12
N PRO A 23 1.24 2.72 7.05
CA PRO A 23 0.45 3.59 7.92
C PRO A 23 -0.28 4.70 7.16
N THR A 24 0.09 4.97 5.90
CA THR A 24 -0.55 6.00 5.05
C THR A 24 -1.84 5.50 4.37
N PHE A 25 -2.29 4.27 4.66
CA PHE A 25 -3.48 3.67 4.08
C PHE A 25 -4.54 3.39 5.15
N GLY A 26 -5.70 4.05 5.04
CA GLY A 26 -6.77 3.90 6.02
C GLY A 26 -6.31 4.17 7.45
N VAL A 27 -6.70 3.31 8.39
CA VAL A 27 -6.27 3.38 9.79
C VAL A 27 -5.32 2.22 10.07
N GLY A 28 -4.05 2.52 10.38
CA GLY A 28 -3.04 1.50 10.66
C GLY A 28 -2.77 0.55 9.49
N GLY A 29 -2.89 1.05 8.25
CA GLY A 29 -2.69 0.26 7.04
C GLY A 29 -3.88 -0.57 6.57
N LYS A 30 -5.06 -0.37 7.16
CA LYS A 30 -6.26 -1.18 6.91
C LYS A 30 -7.52 -0.34 6.69
N ILE A 31 -8.46 -0.92 5.98
CA ILE A 31 -9.82 -0.40 5.78
C ILE A 31 -10.80 -1.56 5.93
N THR A 32 -11.91 -1.29 6.60
CA THR A 32 -13.07 -2.18 6.62
C THR A 32 -14.26 -1.46 5.99
N THR A 33 -14.96 -2.13 5.08
CA THR A 33 -16.21 -1.65 4.45
C THR A 33 -17.33 -2.64 4.77
N SER A 34 -18.21 -2.24 5.68
CA SER A 34 -19.38 -3.03 6.07
C SER A 34 -20.57 -2.74 5.17
N PHE A 35 -21.40 -3.76 4.97
CA PHE A 35 -22.65 -3.68 4.24
C PHE A 35 -23.83 -4.07 5.14
N GLU A 36 -25.04 -4.11 4.59
CA GLU A 36 -26.27 -4.41 5.34
C GLU A 36 -26.28 -5.81 5.98
N GLY A 37 -25.51 -6.75 5.43
CA GLY A 37 -25.34 -8.12 5.90
C GLY A 37 -24.01 -8.70 5.47
N ASN A 38 -23.90 -10.04 5.49
CA ASN A 38 -22.68 -10.74 5.07
C ASN A 38 -22.26 -10.33 3.66
N ALA A 39 -21.01 -9.88 3.55
CA ALA A 39 -20.40 -9.51 2.28
C ALA A 39 -19.19 -10.38 1.98
N TYR A 40 -19.03 -10.75 0.72
CA TYR A 40 -17.88 -11.51 0.24
C TYR A 40 -17.21 -10.77 -0.90
N LEU A 41 -15.88 -10.69 -0.87
CA LEU A 41 -15.08 -10.05 -1.88
C LEU A 41 -14.64 -11.09 -2.90
N GLY A 42 -15.09 -10.94 -4.15
CA GLY A 42 -14.75 -11.83 -5.26
C GLY A 42 -13.41 -11.46 -5.90
N GLY A 43 -13.13 -10.17 -6.08
CA GLY A 43 -11.89 -9.74 -6.70
C GLY A 43 -11.54 -8.27 -6.49
N MET A 44 -10.29 -7.93 -6.82
CA MET A 44 -9.77 -6.57 -6.74
C MET A 44 -8.81 -6.30 -7.90
N THR A 45 -8.76 -5.05 -8.35
CA THR A 45 -7.81 -4.59 -9.36
C THR A 45 -7.43 -3.13 -9.14
N LEU A 46 -6.33 -2.71 -9.74
CA LEU A 46 -5.80 -1.35 -9.65
C LEU A 46 -6.11 -0.56 -10.92
N GLN A 47 -6.46 0.71 -10.76
CA GLN A 47 -6.51 1.68 -11.85
C GLN A 47 -5.14 2.36 -12.02
N ALA A 48 -4.89 2.90 -13.21
CA ALA A 48 -3.60 3.55 -13.54
C ALA A 48 -3.31 4.81 -12.71
N ASP A 49 -4.34 5.42 -12.12
CA ASP A 49 -4.23 6.58 -11.22
C ASP A 49 -4.02 6.17 -9.75
N GLY A 50 -3.77 4.89 -9.47
CA GLY A 50 -3.53 4.36 -8.13
C GLY A 50 -4.79 4.04 -7.33
N LYS A 51 -5.99 4.31 -7.87
CA LYS A 51 -7.25 3.89 -7.23
C LYS A 51 -7.42 2.38 -7.26
N ILE A 52 -8.17 1.88 -6.29
CA ILE A 52 -8.42 0.45 -6.10
C ILE A 52 -9.90 0.18 -6.39
N VAL A 53 -10.21 -0.81 -7.22
CA VAL A 53 -11.59 -1.26 -7.47
C VAL A 53 -11.75 -2.67 -6.91
N ALA A 54 -12.69 -2.84 -5.99
CA ALA A 54 -13.06 -4.12 -5.42
C ALA A 54 -14.48 -4.52 -5.84
N VAL A 55 -14.71 -5.81 -6.06
CA VAL A 55 -16.01 -6.37 -6.44
C VAL A 55 -16.36 -7.56 -5.58
N GLY A 56 -17.66 -7.80 -5.45
CA GLY A 56 -18.18 -8.95 -4.74
C GLY A 56 -19.69 -8.85 -4.59
N ASN A 57 -20.21 -9.39 -3.49
CA ASN A 57 -21.61 -9.32 -3.15
C ASN A 57 -21.83 -8.93 -1.69
N ALA A 58 -23.06 -8.53 -1.38
CA ALA A 58 -23.54 -8.35 -0.01
C ALA A 58 -24.99 -8.81 0.14
N PHE A 59 -25.27 -9.50 1.24
CA PHE A 59 -26.62 -9.94 1.60
C PHE A 59 -27.48 -8.76 2.08
N ASN A 60 -28.62 -8.53 1.43
CA ASN A 60 -29.52 -7.42 1.73
C ASN A 60 -30.65 -7.77 2.72
N GLY A 61 -30.67 -9.02 3.22
CA GLY A 61 -31.73 -9.56 4.08
C GLY A 61 -32.64 -10.58 3.38
N THR A 62 -32.63 -10.65 2.05
CA THR A 62 -33.42 -11.60 1.24
C THR A 62 -32.54 -12.46 0.35
N ASP A 63 -31.66 -11.82 -0.41
CA ASP A 63 -30.71 -12.41 -1.35
C ASP A 63 -29.39 -11.61 -1.32
N THR A 64 -28.43 -12.02 -2.15
CA THR A 64 -27.17 -11.29 -2.32
C THR A 64 -27.20 -10.43 -3.57
N ASP A 65 -26.70 -9.21 -3.45
CA ASP A 65 -26.63 -8.27 -4.56
C ASP A 65 -25.17 -7.97 -4.91
N TRP A 66 -24.92 -7.60 -6.17
CA TRP A 66 -23.60 -7.13 -6.59
C TRP A 66 -23.20 -5.87 -5.83
N ARG A 67 -21.91 -5.81 -5.48
CA ARG A 67 -21.24 -4.62 -4.95
C ARG A 67 -19.98 -4.35 -5.75
N ILE A 68 -19.76 -3.08 -6.07
CA ILE A 68 -18.49 -2.58 -6.64
C ILE A 68 -18.11 -1.36 -5.80
N ALA A 69 -16.98 -1.41 -5.12
CA ALA A 69 -16.45 -0.28 -4.37
C ALA A 69 -15.20 0.26 -5.05
N ARG A 70 -15.02 1.58 -5.01
CA ARG A 70 -13.77 2.21 -5.40
C ARG A 70 -13.17 2.99 -4.24
N TYR A 71 -11.88 2.78 -4.02
CA TYR A 71 -11.09 3.44 -3.01
C TYR A 71 -10.03 4.34 -3.66
N GLY A 72 -9.71 5.45 -3.00
CA GLY A 72 -8.57 6.29 -3.29
C GLY A 72 -7.24 5.59 -2.98
N ALA A 73 -6.15 6.21 -3.39
CA ALA A 73 -4.81 5.72 -3.07
C ALA A 73 -4.49 5.79 -1.57
N ASP A 74 -5.23 6.56 -0.79
CA ASP A 74 -5.14 6.62 0.68
C ASP A 74 -6.06 5.62 1.39
N GLY A 75 -6.89 4.89 0.63
CA GLY A 75 -7.85 3.94 1.18
C GLY A 75 -9.23 4.50 1.48
N ALA A 76 -9.46 5.81 1.35
CA ALA A 76 -10.80 6.36 1.52
C ALA A 76 -11.73 5.92 0.36
N LEU A 77 -13.02 5.69 0.62
CA LEU A 77 -13.98 5.47 -0.47
C LEU A 77 -14.04 6.71 -1.38
N ASP A 78 -13.94 6.49 -2.69
CA ASP A 78 -13.99 7.55 -3.69
C ASP A 78 -15.43 8.01 -3.89
N ALA A 79 -15.83 9.08 -3.19
CA ALA A 79 -17.18 9.63 -3.25
C ALA A 79 -17.65 10.06 -4.67
N SER A 80 -16.76 10.16 -5.66
CA SER A 80 -17.12 10.43 -7.06
C SER A 80 -17.56 9.18 -7.85
N PHE A 81 -17.47 7.99 -7.24
CA PHE A 81 -17.85 6.72 -7.83
C PHE A 81 -19.20 6.23 -7.30
N GLY A 82 -20.15 5.95 -8.20
CA GLY A 82 -21.46 5.43 -7.81
C GLY A 82 -22.16 6.33 -6.79
N THR A 83 -22.69 5.72 -5.73
CA THR A 83 -23.23 6.42 -4.57
C THR A 83 -22.26 6.27 -3.41
N ALA A 84 -21.61 7.37 -3.00
CA ALA A 84 -20.65 7.38 -1.89
C ALA A 84 -19.51 6.35 -2.01
N GLY A 85 -19.01 6.12 -3.23
CA GLY A 85 -17.93 5.18 -3.51
C GLY A 85 -18.36 3.76 -3.86
N ILE A 86 -19.67 3.48 -3.84
CA ILE A 86 -20.22 2.13 -4.01
C ILE A 86 -21.27 2.11 -5.12
N VAL A 87 -21.24 1.07 -5.94
CA VAL A 87 -22.31 0.69 -6.86
C VAL A 87 -22.96 -0.60 -6.37
N THR A 88 -24.28 -0.60 -6.36
CA THR A 88 -25.12 -1.77 -6.08
C THR A 88 -25.92 -2.11 -7.33
N ALA A 89 -25.97 -3.39 -7.69
CA ALA A 89 -26.85 -3.90 -8.75
C ALA A 89 -27.58 -5.15 -8.27
N ASP A 90 -28.89 -5.16 -8.49
CA ASP A 90 -29.85 -6.21 -8.10
C ASP A 90 -30.63 -6.62 -9.36
N PHE A 91 -30.67 -7.92 -9.63
CA PHE A 91 -31.37 -8.51 -10.77
C PHE A 91 -32.59 -9.35 -10.36
N GLY A 92 -32.98 -9.39 -9.09
CA GLY A 92 -34.19 -10.03 -8.56
C GLY A 92 -34.00 -11.40 -7.92
N GLY A 93 -32.77 -11.75 -7.52
CA GLY A 93 -32.38 -13.00 -6.82
C GLY A 93 -30.89 -12.98 -6.46
N ASP A 94 -30.27 -14.12 -6.12
CA ASP A 94 -28.83 -14.09 -5.78
C ASP A 94 -27.97 -13.69 -6.98
N ASP A 95 -27.21 -12.63 -6.77
CA ASP A 95 -26.26 -12.08 -7.70
C ASP A 95 -24.87 -12.05 -7.05
N ASN A 96 -23.86 -12.59 -7.75
CA ASN A 96 -22.48 -12.60 -7.28
C ASN A 96 -21.51 -12.03 -8.31
N LEU A 97 -20.54 -11.24 -7.86
CA LEU A 97 -19.38 -10.84 -8.67
C LEU A 97 -18.14 -11.59 -8.18
N ASP A 98 -17.47 -12.26 -9.11
CA ASP A 98 -16.28 -13.07 -8.83
C ASP A 98 -15.00 -12.42 -9.37
N THR A 99 -15.12 -11.53 -10.36
CA THR A 99 -13.94 -11.00 -11.05
C THR A 99 -14.12 -9.60 -11.60
N VAL A 100 -13.00 -8.89 -11.75
CA VAL A 100 -12.93 -7.51 -12.24
C VAL A 100 -11.68 -7.28 -13.08
N ALA A 101 -11.81 -6.49 -14.14
CA ALA A 101 -10.70 -6.02 -14.95
C ALA A 101 -10.90 -4.57 -15.41
N VAL A 102 -9.83 -3.78 -15.43
CA VAL A 102 -9.86 -2.38 -15.90
C VAL A 102 -9.43 -2.29 -17.37
N GLN A 103 -10.17 -1.52 -18.15
CA GLN A 103 -9.87 -1.17 -19.53
C GLN A 103 -8.91 0.04 -19.60
N PRO A 104 -8.16 0.27 -20.70
CA PRO A 104 -7.16 1.33 -20.76
C PRO A 104 -7.78 2.72 -20.79
N ASP A 105 -9.06 2.81 -21.16
CA ASP A 105 -9.89 4.02 -21.07
C ASP A 105 -10.46 4.25 -19.66
N GLY A 106 -10.09 3.39 -18.70
CA GLY A 106 -10.52 3.44 -17.30
C GLY A 106 -11.88 2.79 -17.04
N LYS A 107 -12.59 2.28 -18.04
CA LYS A 107 -13.84 1.55 -17.83
C LYS A 107 -13.58 0.24 -17.08
N ILE A 108 -14.57 -0.20 -16.32
CA ILE A 108 -14.46 -1.34 -15.40
C ILE A 108 -15.34 -2.46 -15.94
N LEU A 109 -14.74 -3.60 -16.26
CA LEU A 109 -15.44 -4.84 -16.58
C LEU A 109 -15.57 -5.66 -15.31
N VAL A 110 -16.79 -6.12 -15.02
CA VAL A 110 -17.06 -7.02 -13.91
C VAL A 110 -17.73 -8.29 -14.42
N GLY A 111 -17.49 -9.40 -13.74
CA GLY A 111 -17.99 -10.71 -14.14
C GLY A 111 -18.43 -11.55 -12.95
N GLY A 112 -19.48 -12.33 -13.17
CA GLY A 112 -20.03 -13.25 -12.18
C GLY A 112 -21.31 -13.90 -12.69
N TYR A 113 -22.28 -14.10 -11.79
CA TYR A 113 -23.61 -14.55 -12.18
C TYR A 113 -24.72 -13.66 -11.63
N SER A 114 -25.86 -13.68 -12.32
CA SER A 114 -27.12 -13.06 -11.86
C SER A 114 -28.28 -14.06 -11.91
N ARG A 115 -29.27 -13.96 -11.01
CA ARG A 115 -30.42 -14.91 -10.93
C ARG A 115 -31.80 -14.24 -11.01
N PRO A 116 -32.15 -13.58 -12.13
CA PRO A 116 -33.44 -12.89 -12.24
C PRO A 116 -34.68 -13.79 -12.22
N THR A 117 -34.54 -15.08 -12.54
CA THR A 117 -35.66 -16.03 -12.63
C THR A 117 -35.32 -17.41 -12.06
N GLY A 118 -34.45 -17.48 -11.04
CA GLY A 118 -34.05 -18.74 -10.37
C GLY A 118 -33.00 -19.59 -11.10
N THR A 119 -32.61 -19.26 -12.33
CA THR A 119 -31.48 -19.87 -13.05
C THR A 119 -30.30 -18.90 -13.06
N ALA A 120 -29.12 -19.36 -12.64
CA ALA A 120 -27.89 -18.57 -12.68
C ALA A 120 -27.46 -18.31 -14.12
N ARG A 121 -27.21 -17.04 -14.45
CA ARG A 121 -26.77 -16.62 -15.78
C ARG A 121 -25.38 -16.07 -15.68
N TRP A 122 -24.48 -16.56 -16.53
CA TRP A 122 -23.19 -15.94 -16.79
C TRP A 122 -23.37 -14.51 -17.26
N THR A 123 -22.86 -13.56 -16.49
CA THR A 123 -23.08 -12.13 -16.74
C THR A 123 -21.77 -11.35 -16.69
N VAL A 124 -21.52 -10.59 -17.76
CA VAL A 124 -20.47 -9.56 -17.82
C VAL A 124 -21.16 -8.20 -17.87
N ALA A 125 -20.72 -7.25 -17.04
CA ALA A 125 -21.19 -5.88 -17.11
C ALA A 125 -20.02 -4.90 -17.26
N ARG A 126 -20.29 -3.74 -17.85
CA ARG A 126 -19.30 -2.66 -17.96
C ARG A 126 -19.79 -1.38 -17.29
N TYR A 127 -18.93 -0.78 -16.48
CA TYR A 127 -19.15 0.48 -15.82
C TYR A 127 -18.16 1.53 -16.31
N ASN A 128 -18.60 2.79 -16.36
CA ASN A 128 -17.76 3.94 -16.62
C ASN A 128 -16.86 4.24 -15.42
N THR A 129 -15.87 5.12 -15.62
CA THR A 129 -14.94 5.58 -14.58
C THR A 129 -15.62 6.34 -13.42
N ASN A 130 -16.91 6.66 -13.49
CA ASN A 130 -17.66 7.25 -12.39
C ASN A 130 -18.64 6.27 -11.72
N GLY A 131 -18.58 4.98 -12.09
CA GLY A 131 -19.47 3.94 -11.55
C GLY A 131 -20.87 3.91 -12.17
N THR A 132 -21.17 4.75 -13.16
CA THR A 132 -22.41 4.59 -13.95
C THR A 132 -22.27 3.45 -14.93
N ILE A 133 -23.35 2.70 -15.18
CA ILE A 133 -23.35 1.61 -16.16
C ILE A 133 -23.08 2.14 -17.59
N ASP A 134 -22.21 1.49 -18.35
CA ASP A 134 -21.93 1.83 -19.75
C ASP A 134 -23.00 1.21 -20.67
N THR A 135 -24.07 1.95 -20.91
CA THR A 135 -25.19 1.50 -21.76
C THR A 135 -24.81 1.13 -23.19
N GLY A 136 -23.62 1.50 -23.67
CA GLY A 136 -23.10 1.09 -24.98
C GLY A 136 -22.46 -0.30 -25.01
N PHE A 137 -22.41 -1.02 -23.89
CA PHE A 137 -21.90 -2.38 -23.79
C PHE A 137 -23.05 -3.40 -23.75
N GLY A 138 -23.01 -4.42 -24.60
CA GLY A 138 -24.01 -5.47 -24.68
C GLY A 138 -25.43 -4.91 -24.81
N SER A 139 -26.36 -5.47 -24.03
CA SER A 139 -27.71 -4.95 -23.89
C SER A 139 -27.80 -4.09 -22.62
N SER A 140 -27.75 -2.77 -22.78
CA SER A 140 -27.87 -1.79 -21.69
C SER A 140 -26.80 -1.92 -20.60
N GLY A 141 -25.56 -2.21 -21.00
CA GLY A 141 -24.41 -2.37 -20.11
C GLY A 141 -24.08 -3.80 -19.73
N ILE A 142 -24.85 -4.77 -20.22
CA ILE A 142 -24.78 -6.17 -19.79
C ILE A 142 -24.66 -7.10 -21.00
N ALA A 143 -23.66 -7.98 -20.96
CA ALA A 143 -23.52 -9.11 -21.86
C ALA A 143 -23.77 -10.40 -21.06
N ALA A 144 -24.93 -11.02 -21.27
CA ALA A 144 -25.26 -12.31 -20.69
C ALA A 144 -25.09 -13.42 -21.73
N THR A 145 -24.43 -14.51 -21.36
CA THR A 145 -24.27 -15.69 -22.22
C THR A 145 -25.12 -16.82 -21.68
N LEU A 146 -25.95 -17.40 -22.56
CA LEU A 146 -26.81 -18.53 -22.23
C LEU A 146 -26.23 -19.80 -22.84
N PHE A 147 -25.63 -20.62 -21.99
CA PHE A 147 -25.14 -21.95 -22.36
C PHE A 147 -26.32 -22.93 -22.42
N SER A 148 -27.03 -22.93 -23.54
CA SER A 148 -28.21 -23.80 -23.77
C SER A 148 -29.33 -23.65 -22.74
N GLY A 149 -29.39 -22.51 -22.02
CA GLY A 149 -30.41 -22.22 -21.01
C GLY A 149 -30.16 -22.83 -19.63
N MET A 150 -28.97 -23.41 -19.39
CA MET A 150 -28.59 -24.01 -18.12
C MET A 150 -27.95 -22.98 -17.17
N SER A 151 -27.89 -23.32 -15.88
CA SER A 151 -27.16 -22.51 -14.90
C SER A 151 -25.68 -22.41 -15.28
N SER A 152 -25.13 -21.20 -15.19
CA SER A 152 -23.73 -20.92 -15.56
C SER A 152 -23.15 -19.79 -14.71
N ASN A 153 -21.86 -19.89 -14.43
CA ASN A 153 -21.12 -18.99 -13.56
C ASN A 153 -19.82 -18.54 -14.24
N LEU A 154 -19.55 -17.24 -14.22
CA LEU A 154 -18.31 -16.63 -14.66
C LEU A 154 -17.39 -16.45 -13.46
N LEU A 155 -16.17 -16.97 -13.50
CA LEU A 155 -15.22 -16.89 -12.38
C LEU A 155 -13.96 -16.07 -12.72
N GLY A 156 -13.55 -16.03 -13.98
CA GLY A 156 -12.38 -15.27 -14.42
C GLY A 156 -12.63 -14.45 -15.68
N ILE A 157 -12.05 -13.25 -15.77
CA ILE A 157 -12.10 -12.39 -16.95
C ILE A 157 -10.70 -11.89 -17.31
N ALA A 158 -10.39 -11.86 -18.59
CA ALA A 158 -9.15 -11.25 -19.08
C ALA A 158 -9.41 -10.47 -20.37
N ARG A 159 -8.55 -9.49 -20.62
CA ARG A 159 -8.59 -8.65 -21.81
C ARG A 159 -7.52 -9.09 -22.80
N GLN A 160 -7.88 -9.22 -24.06
CA GLN A 160 -6.92 -9.43 -25.13
C GLN A 160 -6.34 -8.09 -25.62
N PRO A 161 -5.10 -8.07 -26.16
CA PRO A 161 -4.48 -6.85 -26.69
C PRO A 161 -5.27 -6.17 -27.82
N ASP A 162 -6.07 -6.93 -28.57
CA ASP A 162 -6.94 -6.43 -29.65
C ASP A 162 -8.24 -5.79 -29.14
N GLY A 163 -8.42 -5.71 -27.81
CA GLY A 163 -9.60 -5.14 -27.17
C GLY A 163 -10.74 -6.14 -26.95
N LYS A 164 -10.62 -7.39 -27.40
CA LYS A 164 -11.61 -8.43 -27.06
C LYS A 164 -11.52 -8.82 -25.59
N ILE A 165 -12.60 -9.40 -25.11
CA ILE A 165 -12.76 -9.83 -23.72
C ILE A 165 -12.96 -11.33 -23.72
N VAL A 166 -12.19 -12.05 -22.92
CA VAL A 166 -12.37 -13.49 -22.70
C VAL A 166 -12.76 -13.73 -21.26
N ALA A 167 -13.63 -14.70 -21.04
CA ALA A 167 -14.08 -15.06 -19.70
C ALA A 167 -14.16 -16.57 -19.55
N THR A 168 -13.88 -17.06 -18.35
CA THR A 168 -13.88 -18.47 -17.97
C THR A 168 -14.79 -18.71 -16.76
N GLY A 169 -15.23 -19.95 -16.60
CA GLY A 169 -16.04 -20.41 -15.50
C GLY A 169 -16.57 -21.79 -15.81
N TYR A 170 -17.84 -22.03 -15.51
CA TYR A 170 -18.48 -23.31 -15.78
C TYR A 170 -19.94 -23.15 -16.21
N THR A 171 -20.46 -24.19 -16.86
CA THR A 171 -21.88 -24.31 -17.18
C THR A 171 -22.38 -25.70 -16.85
N ASN A 172 -23.60 -25.76 -16.36
CA ASN A 172 -24.27 -27.03 -16.15
C ASN A 172 -24.62 -27.69 -17.49
N THR A 173 -24.37 -28.99 -17.63
CA THR A 173 -24.64 -29.78 -18.85
C THR A 173 -25.80 -30.77 -18.67
N GLY A 174 -26.48 -30.72 -17.52
CA GLY A 174 -27.59 -31.61 -17.15
C GLY A 174 -27.21 -32.55 -16.01
N ALA A 175 -28.22 -33.05 -15.28
CA ALA A 175 -28.04 -33.98 -14.14
C ALA A 175 -27.08 -33.51 -13.02
N GLY A 176 -26.84 -32.20 -12.91
CA GLY A 176 -25.94 -31.62 -11.90
C GLY A 176 -24.46 -31.67 -12.28
N HIS A 177 -24.14 -31.85 -13.56
CA HIS A 177 -22.77 -31.90 -14.08
C HIS A 177 -22.33 -30.53 -14.57
N ASP A 178 -21.12 -30.11 -14.21
CA ASP A 178 -20.55 -28.83 -14.64
C ASP A 178 -19.32 -29.07 -15.54
N ASP A 179 -19.31 -28.42 -16.70
CA ASP A 179 -18.16 -28.41 -17.62
C ASP A 179 -17.52 -27.02 -17.64
N VAL A 180 -16.20 -26.98 -17.87
CA VAL A 180 -15.46 -25.73 -18.09
C VAL A 180 -16.06 -24.99 -19.28
N ALA A 181 -16.34 -23.70 -19.11
CA ALA A 181 -16.85 -22.85 -20.17
C ALA A 181 -15.91 -21.66 -20.39
N VAL A 182 -15.62 -21.35 -21.68
CA VAL A 182 -14.88 -20.16 -22.07
C VAL A 182 -15.67 -19.41 -23.14
N ALA A 183 -15.94 -18.13 -22.91
CA ALA A 183 -16.66 -17.26 -23.84
C ALA A 183 -15.78 -16.08 -24.27
N ARG A 184 -15.99 -15.60 -25.49
CA ARG A 184 -15.31 -14.40 -26.00
C ARG A 184 -16.31 -13.37 -26.52
N TYR A 185 -16.03 -12.11 -26.19
CA TYR A 185 -16.81 -10.95 -26.57
C TYR A 185 -15.94 -9.93 -27.30
N HIS A 186 -16.55 -9.16 -28.20
CA HIS A 186 -15.98 -7.92 -28.70
C HIS A 186 -15.94 -6.86 -27.60
N ASN A 187 -15.21 -5.77 -27.84
CA ASN A 187 -15.10 -4.67 -26.88
C ASN A 187 -16.45 -3.99 -26.59
N ASP A 188 -17.44 -4.13 -27.47
CA ASP A 188 -18.81 -3.63 -27.25
C ASP A 188 -19.69 -4.63 -26.48
N GLY A 189 -19.15 -5.77 -26.05
CA GLY A 189 -19.89 -6.80 -25.30
C GLY A 189 -20.71 -7.75 -26.17
N SER A 190 -20.72 -7.57 -27.49
CA SER A 190 -21.35 -8.56 -28.39
C SER A 190 -20.52 -9.86 -28.43
N PRO A 191 -21.14 -11.06 -28.50
CA PRO A 191 -20.40 -12.32 -28.62
C PRO A 191 -19.55 -12.38 -29.90
N ASP A 192 -18.30 -12.82 -29.80
CA ASP A 192 -17.44 -13.08 -30.96
C ASP A 192 -17.77 -14.44 -31.56
N LEU A 193 -18.71 -14.47 -32.51
CA LEU A 193 -19.21 -15.70 -33.13
C LEU A 193 -18.13 -16.51 -33.89
N GLY A 194 -16.95 -15.95 -34.12
CA GLY A 194 -15.80 -16.67 -34.69
C GLY A 194 -15.00 -17.48 -33.65
N PHE A 195 -15.33 -17.37 -32.36
CA PHE A 195 -14.74 -18.17 -31.30
C PHE A 195 -15.62 -19.38 -30.96
N GLY A 196 -15.04 -20.58 -31.06
CA GLY A 196 -15.73 -21.81 -30.71
C GLY A 196 -17.04 -22.02 -31.50
N SER A 197 -18.11 -22.35 -30.78
CA SER A 197 -19.46 -22.44 -31.32
C SER A 197 -20.30 -21.31 -30.74
N SER A 198 -20.73 -20.36 -31.59
CA SER A 198 -21.55 -19.22 -31.18
C SER A 198 -20.93 -18.31 -30.11
N GLY A 199 -19.60 -18.19 -30.12
CA GLY A 199 -18.85 -17.29 -29.22
C GLY A 199 -18.36 -17.93 -27.92
N PHE A 200 -18.54 -19.24 -27.74
CA PHE A 200 -18.03 -19.97 -26.59
C PHE A 200 -17.58 -21.39 -26.92
N VAL A 201 -16.86 -22.00 -25.97
CA VAL A 201 -16.54 -23.43 -25.94
C VAL A 201 -16.87 -24.00 -24.57
N THR A 202 -17.29 -25.25 -24.55
CA THR A 202 -17.38 -26.06 -23.33
C THR A 202 -16.40 -27.22 -23.42
N THR A 203 -15.76 -27.58 -22.32
CA THR A 203 -14.72 -28.61 -22.31
C THR A 203 -14.84 -29.49 -21.07
N PRO A 204 -15.29 -30.75 -21.24
CA PRO A 204 -15.25 -31.71 -20.14
C PRO A 204 -13.81 -32.15 -19.87
N ILE A 205 -13.47 -32.23 -18.59
CA ILE A 205 -12.17 -32.63 -18.05
C ILE A 205 -12.28 -34.02 -17.45
N SER A 206 -13.21 -34.20 -16.51
CA SER A 206 -13.39 -35.47 -15.81
C SER A 206 -14.29 -36.43 -16.60
N THR A 207 -13.99 -37.73 -16.52
CA THR A 207 -14.93 -38.79 -16.90
C THR A 207 -15.70 -39.33 -15.70
N SER A 208 -15.64 -38.64 -14.55
CA SER A 208 -16.43 -38.95 -13.36
C SER A 208 -17.92 -39.07 -13.73
N PRO A 209 -18.70 -39.93 -13.05
CA PRO A 209 -20.15 -39.96 -13.19
C PRO A 209 -20.84 -38.66 -12.73
N THR A 210 -20.14 -37.83 -11.96
CA THR A 210 -20.62 -36.53 -11.45
C THR A 210 -19.54 -35.46 -11.63
N PRO A 211 -19.13 -35.13 -12.88
CA PRO A 211 -18.06 -34.17 -13.10
C PRO A 211 -18.50 -32.78 -12.62
N ASN A 212 -17.55 -32.10 -12.00
CA ASN A 212 -17.68 -30.74 -11.50
C ASN A 212 -16.42 -29.99 -11.92
N ASP A 213 -16.37 -29.61 -13.20
CA ASP A 213 -15.18 -29.05 -13.82
C ASP A 213 -15.30 -27.52 -13.92
N ARG A 214 -14.41 -26.79 -13.25
CA ARG A 214 -14.50 -25.32 -13.11
C ARG A 214 -13.24 -24.65 -13.60
N GLY A 215 -13.37 -23.75 -14.58
CA GLY A 215 -12.27 -22.87 -14.97
C GLY A 215 -12.27 -21.61 -14.11
N ASN A 216 -11.46 -21.57 -13.04
CA ASN A 216 -11.45 -20.48 -12.06
C ASN A 216 -10.69 -19.23 -12.53
N ALA A 217 -9.58 -19.41 -13.26
CA ALA A 217 -8.73 -18.30 -13.70
C ALA A 217 -8.38 -18.42 -15.19
N ILE A 218 -8.23 -17.28 -15.87
CA ILE A 218 -7.84 -17.21 -17.29
C ILE A 218 -6.78 -16.12 -17.50
N ALA A 219 -5.79 -16.43 -18.33
CA ALA A 219 -4.83 -15.43 -18.83
C ALA A 219 -4.63 -15.54 -20.34
N VAL A 220 -4.23 -14.42 -20.93
CA VAL A 220 -3.95 -14.28 -22.36
C VAL A 220 -2.44 -14.26 -22.55
N GLN A 221 -1.90 -15.25 -23.25
CA GLN A 221 -0.48 -15.28 -23.62
C GLN A 221 -0.18 -14.21 -24.70
N PRO A 222 1.08 -13.75 -24.84
CA PRO A 222 1.46 -12.75 -25.83
C PRO A 222 1.15 -13.14 -27.29
N ASP A 223 1.07 -14.43 -27.59
CA ASP A 223 0.70 -14.96 -28.92
C ASP A 223 -0.83 -15.02 -29.15
N GLY A 224 -1.62 -14.54 -28.19
CA GLY A 224 -3.08 -14.51 -28.24
C GLY A 224 -3.77 -15.80 -27.83
N LYS A 225 -3.03 -16.83 -27.40
CA LYS A 225 -3.61 -18.06 -26.83
C LYS A 225 -4.13 -17.81 -25.42
N LEU A 226 -5.11 -18.61 -25.02
CA LEU A 226 -5.79 -18.48 -23.72
C LEU A 226 -5.38 -19.66 -22.85
N VAL A 227 -4.90 -19.39 -21.63
CA VAL A 227 -4.62 -20.43 -20.64
C VAL A 227 -5.67 -20.33 -19.54
N VAL A 228 -6.34 -21.44 -19.24
CA VAL A 228 -7.33 -21.56 -18.17
C VAL A 228 -6.78 -22.49 -17.10
N PHE A 229 -6.89 -22.09 -15.84
CA PHE A 229 -6.57 -22.89 -14.66
C PHE A 229 -7.82 -23.13 -13.85
N GLY A 230 -7.98 -24.36 -13.38
CA GLY A 230 -9.23 -24.81 -12.80
C GLY A 230 -9.11 -26.13 -12.05
N ASP A 231 -10.21 -26.51 -11.40
CA ASP A 231 -10.33 -27.77 -10.67
C ASP A 231 -11.41 -28.67 -11.27
N PHE A 232 -11.29 -29.97 -11.00
CA PHE A 232 -12.24 -30.98 -11.41
C PHE A 232 -12.36 -32.10 -10.40
N ASP A 233 -13.54 -32.70 -10.27
CA ASP A 233 -13.75 -33.87 -9.43
C ASP A 233 -13.15 -35.14 -10.09
N ALA A 234 -12.09 -35.66 -9.47
CA ALA A 234 -11.41 -36.89 -9.82
C ALA A 234 -11.65 -37.97 -8.74
N SER A 235 -12.80 -38.64 -8.80
CA SER A 235 -13.16 -39.75 -7.89
C SER A 235 -13.29 -39.35 -6.41
N GLY A 236 -13.86 -38.18 -6.11
CA GLY A 236 -14.13 -37.70 -4.76
C GLY A 236 -13.04 -36.80 -4.18
N HIS A 237 -12.09 -36.37 -4.99
CA HIS A 237 -11.06 -35.36 -4.69
C HIS A 237 -11.03 -34.32 -5.80
N ASP A 238 -10.79 -33.05 -5.44
CA ASP A 238 -10.64 -31.96 -6.41
C ASP A 238 -9.19 -31.94 -6.94
N ASP A 239 -8.97 -32.44 -8.16
CA ASP A 239 -7.69 -32.32 -8.88
C ASP A 239 -7.64 -31.00 -9.65
N VAL A 240 -6.47 -30.60 -10.14
CA VAL A 240 -6.30 -29.37 -10.93
C VAL A 240 -5.96 -29.63 -12.38
N PHE A 241 -6.33 -28.69 -13.24
CA PHE A 241 -5.98 -28.73 -14.65
C PHE A 241 -5.49 -27.38 -15.18
N LEU A 242 -4.70 -27.45 -16.25
CA LEU A 242 -4.48 -26.33 -17.18
C LEU A 242 -5.02 -26.70 -18.55
N LEU A 243 -5.79 -25.79 -19.16
CA LEU A 243 -6.18 -25.87 -20.55
C LEU A 243 -5.50 -24.75 -21.32
N ARG A 244 -5.14 -25.03 -22.58
CA ARG A 244 -4.79 -23.96 -23.52
C ARG A 244 -5.65 -24.01 -24.77
N TYR A 245 -6.23 -22.86 -25.11
CA TYR A 245 -7.01 -22.65 -26.32
C TYR A 245 -6.24 -21.75 -27.31
N ASN A 246 -6.38 -22.06 -28.59
CA ASN A 246 -5.98 -21.18 -29.68
C ASN A 246 -6.91 -19.96 -29.77
N ALA A 247 -6.51 -18.96 -30.56
CA ALA A 247 -7.30 -17.75 -30.78
C ALA A 247 -8.67 -17.99 -31.44
N ASN A 248 -8.97 -19.17 -31.98
CA ASN A 248 -10.29 -19.54 -32.50
C ASN A 248 -11.14 -20.35 -31.50
N GLY A 249 -10.61 -20.65 -30.31
CA GLY A 249 -11.28 -21.45 -29.29
C GLY A 249 -11.04 -22.96 -29.39
N THR A 250 -10.28 -23.47 -30.36
CA THR A 250 -9.91 -24.90 -30.36
C THR A 250 -8.77 -25.15 -29.38
N LEU A 251 -8.75 -26.31 -28.71
CA LEU A 251 -7.63 -26.70 -27.84
C LEU A 251 -6.30 -26.71 -28.61
N ASP A 252 -5.24 -26.20 -27.99
CA ASP A 252 -3.88 -26.21 -28.54
C ASP A 252 -3.19 -27.54 -28.24
N THR A 253 -3.18 -28.44 -29.22
CA THR A 253 -2.58 -29.77 -29.07
C THR A 253 -1.07 -29.77 -28.78
N GLY A 254 -0.38 -28.64 -28.93
CA GLY A 254 1.02 -28.48 -28.53
C GLY A 254 1.24 -28.14 -27.06
N PHE A 255 0.16 -28.03 -26.26
CA PHE A 255 0.21 -27.79 -24.82
C PHE A 255 -0.13 -29.08 -24.05
N GLY A 256 0.76 -29.51 -23.15
CA GLY A 256 0.58 -30.74 -22.39
C GLY A 256 0.19 -31.94 -23.28
N SER A 257 -0.84 -32.68 -22.88
CA SER A 257 -1.45 -33.75 -23.66
C SER A 257 -2.76 -33.26 -24.30
N GLY A 258 -2.74 -32.99 -25.61
CA GLY A 258 -3.94 -32.61 -26.35
C GLY A 258 -4.56 -31.26 -25.95
N GLY A 259 -3.74 -30.33 -25.45
CA GLY A 259 -4.19 -29.02 -24.95
C GLY A 259 -4.50 -28.98 -23.47
N ARG A 260 -4.15 -30.03 -22.74
CA ARG A 260 -4.53 -30.24 -21.34
C ARG A 260 -3.37 -30.72 -20.50
N ILE A 261 -3.32 -30.27 -19.26
CA ILE A 261 -2.51 -30.83 -18.18
C ILE A 261 -3.49 -31.11 -17.06
N THR A 262 -3.40 -32.29 -16.46
CA THR A 262 -4.14 -32.66 -15.25
C THR A 262 -3.11 -33.13 -14.25
N ASP A 263 -3.15 -32.57 -13.06
CA ASP A 263 -2.25 -32.88 -11.98
C ASP A 263 -3.04 -33.13 -10.69
N SER A 264 -2.59 -34.12 -9.91
CA SER A 264 -3.31 -34.65 -8.75
C SER A 264 -2.61 -34.34 -7.42
N PHE A 265 -1.96 -33.17 -7.31
CA PHE A 265 -1.18 -32.81 -6.12
C PHE A 265 -1.93 -31.95 -5.10
N LEU A 266 -3.12 -31.43 -5.42
CA LEU A 266 -4.00 -30.78 -4.43
C LEU A 266 -5.06 -31.81 -4.06
N THR A 267 -5.05 -32.37 -2.84
CA THR A 267 -6.08 -33.37 -2.48
C THR A 267 -7.35 -32.74 -1.93
N HIS A 268 -7.29 -31.49 -1.47
CA HIS A 268 -8.40 -30.72 -0.89
C HIS A 268 -8.11 -29.20 -1.05
N ASN A 269 -9.01 -28.46 -1.70
CA ASN A 269 -9.04 -26.98 -1.86
C ASN A 269 -8.50 -26.32 -3.15
N GLY A 270 -8.64 -27.00 -4.30
CA GLY A 270 -8.96 -26.40 -5.61
C GLY A 270 -7.98 -25.39 -6.24
N ALA A 271 -8.17 -25.13 -7.52
CA ALA A 271 -7.41 -24.15 -8.29
C ALA A 271 -7.89 -22.73 -7.95
N ARG A 272 -6.99 -21.80 -7.64
CA ARG A 272 -7.38 -20.44 -7.22
C ARG A 272 -7.02 -19.38 -8.24
N ASP A 273 -5.75 -19.22 -8.53
CA ASP A 273 -5.29 -18.12 -9.38
C ASP A 273 -4.17 -18.55 -10.35
N LEU A 274 -4.08 -17.83 -11.46
CA LEU A 274 -3.07 -17.99 -12.50
C LEU A 274 -2.57 -16.61 -12.94
N LYS A 275 -1.24 -16.46 -13.06
CA LYS A 275 -0.62 -15.32 -13.73
C LYS A 275 0.49 -15.76 -14.67
N LEU A 276 0.77 -14.90 -15.64
CA LEU A 276 1.89 -15.08 -16.57
C LEU A 276 3.07 -14.23 -16.14
N GLN A 277 4.26 -14.82 -16.12
CA GLN A 277 5.51 -14.06 -16.02
C GLN A 277 5.82 -13.36 -17.36
N ALA A 278 6.69 -12.35 -17.31
CA ALA A 278 7.09 -11.58 -18.51
C ALA A 278 7.76 -12.46 -19.59
N ASP A 279 8.38 -13.57 -19.20
CA ASP A 279 8.98 -14.57 -20.10
C ASP A 279 7.95 -15.58 -20.67
N GLY A 280 6.67 -15.44 -20.32
CA GLY A 280 5.57 -16.28 -20.77
C GLY A 280 5.39 -17.57 -19.97
N LYS A 281 6.15 -17.80 -18.90
CA LYS A 281 5.90 -18.89 -17.96
C LYS A 281 4.58 -18.68 -17.22
N ILE A 282 3.96 -19.78 -16.82
CA ILE A 282 2.65 -19.81 -16.18
C ILE A 282 2.87 -20.15 -14.71
N VAL A 283 2.41 -19.28 -13.81
CA VAL A 283 2.47 -19.48 -12.35
C VAL A 283 1.04 -19.66 -11.84
N VAL A 284 0.83 -20.69 -11.03
CA VAL A 284 -0.48 -21.03 -10.47
C VAL A 284 -0.41 -21.24 -8.96
N THR A 285 -1.54 -21.03 -8.29
CA THR A 285 -1.68 -21.29 -6.85
C THR A 285 -3.05 -21.88 -6.50
N GLY A 286 -3.14 -22.59 -5.38
CA GLY A 286 -4.35 -23.24 -4.88
C GLY A 286 -4.14 -23.84 -3.51
N GLY A 287 -5.19 -24.33 -2.85
CA GLY A 287 -5.04 -24.95 -1.53
C GLY A 287 -4.44 -26.35 -1.66
N ALA A 288 -3.32 -26.64 -0.99
CA ALA A 288 -2.74 -27.98 -0.99
C ALA A 288 -2.93 -28.67 0.36
N VAL A 289 -3.18 -29.98 0.31
CA VAL A 289 -2.76 -30.89 1.36
C VAL A 289 -2.36 -32.22 0.72
N ILE A 290 -1.14 -32.70 0.96
CA ILE A 290 -0.84 -33.98 1.65
C ILE A 290 0.66 -34.33 1.55
N PRO A 291 1.24 -34.86 2.65
CA PRO A 291 0.59 -35.13 3.94
C PRO A 291 0.69 -33.94 4.90
N GLY A 292 -0.44 -33.43 5.40
CA GLY A 292 -0.45 -32.31 6.35
C GLY A 292 -1.84 -31.72 6.64
N PRO A 293 -1.92 -30.60 7.36
CA PRO A 293 -2.98 -29.60 7.20
C PRO A 293 -2.71 -28.77 5.91
N GLY A 294 -3.62 -27.87 5.51
CA GLY A 294 -3.44 -26.95 4.37
C GLY A 294 -2.03 -26.38 4.29
N ASP A 295 -1.35 -26.43 3.13
CA ASP A 295 -0.06 -25.78 2.89
C ASP A 295 -0.17 -24.82 1.70
N THR A 296 0.67 -23.78 1.70
CA THR A 296 0.79 -22.88 0.55
C THR A 296 1.39 -23.63 -0.63
N TYR A 297 0.71 -23.59 -1.78
CA TYR A 297 1.16 -24.25 -3.00
C TYR A 297 1.33 -23.28 -4.17
N ILE A 298 2.47 -23.41 -4.84
CA ILE A 298 2.76 -22.69 -6.09
C ILE A 298 3.35 -23.69 -7.08
N ALA A 299 2.84 -23.68 -8.30
CA ALA A 299 3.52 -24.33 -9.43
C ALA A 299 3.91 -23.34 -10.50
N ARG A 300 4.97 -23.69 -11.22
CA ARG A 300 5.37 -23.00 -12.43
C ARG A 300 5.54 -23.97 -13.59
N TYR A 301 4.93 -23.60 -14.71
CA TYR A 301 5.03 -24.30 -15.98
C TYR A 301 5.69 -23.39 -17.02
N GLY A 302 6.44 -23.99 -17.93
CA GLY A 302 6.93 -23.34 -19.13
C GLY A 302 5.78 -22.92 -20.05
N ILE A 303 6.10 -22.11 -21.06
CA ILE A 303 5.10 -21.58 -22.00
C ILE A 303 4.32 -22.70 -22.72
N ASN A 304 4.88 -23.89 -22.89
CA ASN A 304 4.23 -25.06 -23.50
C ASN A 304 3.52 -25.97 -22.49
N GLY A 305 3.52 -25.61 -21.21
CA GLY A 305 2.89 -26.39 -20.15
C GLY A 305 3.77 -27.50 -19.56
N ALA A 306 5.04 -27.63 -19.96
CA ALA A 306 5.95 -28.52 -19.25
C ALA A 306 6.28 -27.94 -17.85
N PRO A 307 6.36 -28.73 -16.77
CA PRO A 307 6.80 -28.23 -15.47
C PRO A 307 8.18 -27.54 -15.56
N ASP A 308 8.34 -26.37 -14.93
CA ASP A 308 9.62 -25.66 -14.88
C ASP A 308 10.51 -26.25 -13.79
N THR A 309 11.36 -27.21 -14.15
CA THR A 309 12.22 -27.91 -13.18
C THR A 309 13.23 -27.02 -12.45
N GLY A 310 13.43 -25.77 -12.88
CA GLY A 310 14.21 -24.75 -12.15
C GLY A 310 13.43 -24.00 -11.07
N PHE A 311 12.15 -24.33 -10.85
CA PHE A 311 11.30 -23.75 -9.81
C PHE A 311 11.01 -24.78 -8.71
N GLY A 312 11.42 -24.46 -7.49
CA GLY A 312 11.22 -25.32 -6.33
C GLY A 312 11.68 -26.76 -6.55
N SER A 313 10.84 -27.72 -6.17
CA SER A 313 11.06 -29.14 -6.41
C SER A 313 10.24 -29.60 -7.61
N GLY A 314 10.91 -29.78 -8.75
CA GLY A 314 10.29 -30.35 -9.96
C GLY A 314 9.23 -29.46 -10.62
N GLY A 315 9.25 -28.14 -10.38
CA GLY A 315 8.27 -27.19 -10.91
C GLY A 315 7.22 -26.72 -9.90
N SER A 316 7.35 -27.11 -8.63
CA SER A 316 6.40 -26.70 -7.59
C SER A 316 7.06 -26.44 -6.25
N VAL A 317 6.35 -25.70 -5.41
CA VAL A 317 6.71 -25.35 -4.04
C VAL A 317 5.51 -25.67 -3.16
N ILE A 318 5.75 -26.43 -2.10
CA ILE A 318 4.82 -26.62 -0.99
C ILE A 318 5.52 -26.07 0.24
N THR A 319 4.90 -25.13 0.94
CA THR A 319 5.47 -24.53 2.15
C THR A 319 4.40 -24.39 3.21
N SER A 320 4.70 -24.97 4.37
CA SER A 320 3.93 -24.86 5.59
C SER A 320 4.49 -23.71 6.42
N PHE A 321 3.63 -22.80 6.85
CA PHE A 321 3.99 -21.66 7.70
C PHE A 321 3.56 -21.88 9.15
N SER A 322 2.53 -22.69 9.37
CA SER A 322 2.08 -23.06 10.71
C SER A 322 1.78 -24.56 10.86
N ALA A 323 1.45 -24.97 12.08
CA ALA A 323 1.02 -26.35 12.34
C ALA A 323 -0.43 -26.63 11.93
N ASP A 324 -1.18 -25.59 11.52
CA ASP A 324 -2.57 -25.64 11.10
C ASP A 324 -2.69 -25.39 9.59
N ALA A 325 -3.91 -25.31 9.08
CA ALA A 325 -4.12 -25.15 7.64
C ALA A 325 -3.78 -23.72 7.18
N ASP A 326 -2.97 -23.64 6.13
CA ASP A 326 -2.69 -22.47 5.32
C ASP A 326 -3.46 -22.56 3.99
N SER A 327 -3.76 -21.40 3.39
CA SER A 327 -4.29 -21.34 2.02
C SER A 327 -3.57 -20.28 1.20
N SER A 328 -3.59 -20.50 -0.11
CA SER A 328 -3.10 -19.58 -1.13
C SER A 328 -4.19 -19.36 -2.17
N ASN A 329 -4.82 -18.18 -2.11
CA ASN A 329 -6.03 -17.84 -2.86
C ASN A 329 -5.77 -16.89 -4.03
N ALA A 330 -4.72 -16.07 -3.96
CA ALA A 330 -4.40 -15.12 -5.00
C ALA A 330 -2.89 -14.93 -5.13
N LEU A 331 -2.41 -14.64 -6.34
CA LEU A 331 -0.99 -14.40 -6.58
C LEU A 331 -0.74 -13.16 -7.43
N ALA A 332 0.35 -12.47 -7.14
CA ALA A 332 0.88 -11.36 -7.93
C ALA A 332 2.35 -11.62 -8.28
N ILE A 333 2.75 -11.22 -9.49
CA ILE A 333 4.13 -11.34 -9.96
C ILE A 333 4.73 -9.94 -9.98
N ARG A 334 5.81 -9.75 -9.24
CA ARG A 334 6.54 -8.50 -9.19
C ARG A 334 7.36 -8.24 -10.46
N PRO A 335 7.69 -6.97 -10.78
CA PRO A 335 8.57 -6.65 -11.90
C PRO A 335 9.96 -7.32 -11.84
N ASP A 336 10.47 -7.59 -10.65
CA ASP A 336 11.74 -8.30 -10.42
C ASP A 336 11.62 -9.83 -10.54
N GLY A 337 10.41 -10.35 -10.78
CA GLY A 337 10.10 -11.76 -10.93
C GLY A 337 9.80 -12.49 -9.62
N LYS A 338 9.84 -11.82 -8.46
CA LYS A 338 9.35 -12.39 -7.20
C LYS A 338 7.85 -12.63 -7.27
N ILE A 339 7.38 -13.58 -6.47
CA ILE A 339 5.99 -14.03 -6.46
C ILE A 339 5.41 -13.73 -5.08
N LEU A 340 4.34 -12.95 -5.04
CA LEU A 340 3.54 -12.72 -3.85
C LEU A 340 2.34 -13.66 -3.86
N VAL A 341 2.02 -14.23 -2.70
CA VAL A 341 0.87 -15.11 -2.50
C VAL A 341 0.07 -14.65 -1.29
N ALA A 342 -1.23 -14.41 -1.50
CA ALA A 342 -2.16 -14.02 -0.45
C ALA A 342 -3.13 -15.17 -0.13
N GLY A 343 -3.49 -15.29 1.13
CA GLY A 343 -4.51 -16.22 1.62
C GLY A 343 -4.64 -16.10 3.13
N TYR A 344 -4.69 -17.23 3.83
CA TYR A 344 -4.68 -17.28 5.29
C TYR A 344 -3.59 -18.20 5.83
N GLU A 345 -3.26 -18.02 7.10
CA GLU A 345 -2.38 -18.82 7.94
C GLU A 345 -3.16 -19.27 9.18
N GLY A 346 -3.13 -20.56 9.50
CA GLY A 346 -3.78 -21.04 10.72
C GLY A 346 -2.95 -20.72 11.96
N THR A 347 -3.53 -20.12 12.99
CA THR A 347 -2.80 -19.68 14.21
C THR A 347 -3.27 -20.41 15.48
N GLY A 348 -3.69 -21.67 15.38
CA GLY A 348 -4.16 -22.51 16.49
C GLY A 348 -5.63 -22.36 16.84
N SER A 349 -6.12 -21.11 16.95
CA SER A 349 -7.52 -20.82 17.32
C SER A 349 -8.29 -19.98 16.30
N ALA A 350 -7.60 -19.48 15.27
CA ALA A 350 -8.18 -18.68 14.20
C ALA A 350 -7.42 -18.90 12.88
N GLN A 351 -8.01 -18.45 11.78
CA GLN A 351 -7.36 -18.25 10.48
C GLN A 351 -7.06 -16.77 10.31
N ASP A 352 -5.80 -16.40 10.22
CA ASP A 352 -5.41 -15.00 10.01
C ASP A 352 -4.98 -14.79 8.56
N SER A 353 -5.36 -13.64 7.99
CA SER A 353 -4.93 -13.26 6.65
C SER A 353 -3.41 -13.18 6.55
N ALA A 354 -2.81 -13.66 5.46
CA ALA A 354 -1.35 -13.69 5.31
C ALA A 354 -0.89 -13.45 3.88
N VAL A 355 0.26 -12.79 3.74
CA VAL A 355 0.97 -12.58 2.47
C VAL A 355 2.37 -13.19 2.57
N ARG A 356 2.74 -13.97 1.57
CA ARG A 356 4.03 -14.64 1.48
C ARG A 356 4.77 -14.23 0.22
N GLN A 357 6.10 -14.18 0.27
CA GLN A 357 6.92 -13.84 -0.88
C GLN A 357 7.94 -14.92 -1.20
N PHE A 358 8.02 -15.27 -2.48
CA PHE A 358 8.95 -16.26 -3.01
C PHE A 358 9.86 -15.61 -4.06
N ASN A 359 11.11 -16.04 -4.07
CA ASN A 359 12.09 -15.68 -5.08
C ASN A 359 11.71 -16.25 -6.45
N PRO A 360 12.30 -15.73 -7.55
CA PRO A 360 12.04 -16.25 -8.89
C PRO A 360 12.38 -17.74 -9.09
N ASP A 361 13.17 -18.36 -8.22
CA ASP A 361 13.47 -19.80 -8.26
C ASP A 361 12.52 -20.64 -7.39
N GLY A 362 11.54 -20.02 -6.73
CA GLY A 362 10.58 -20.67 -5.84
C GLY A 362 11.08 -20.89 -4.42
N THR A 363 12.31 -20.47 -4.10
CA THR A 363 12.74 -20.41 -2.70
C THR A 363 11.99 -19.30 -1.96
N LEU A 364 11.73 -19.49 -0.67
CA LEU A 364 11.07 -18.48 0.16
C LEU A 364 11.97 -17.26 0.33
N ASP A 365 11.44 -16.05 0.11
CA ASP A 365 12.16 -14.81 0.39
C ASP A 365 12.06 -14.47 1.87
N THR A 366 13.03 -14.92 2.66
CA THR A 366 13.04 -14.72 4.12
C THR A 366 13.21 -13.26 4.55
N SER A 367 13.47 -12.33 3.62
CA SER A 367 13.51 -10.90 3.91
C SER A 367 12.12 -10.25 3.93
N PHE A 368 11.08 -10.94 3.45
CA PHE A 368 9.71 -10.43 3.48
C PHE A 368 9.01 -10.79 4.79
N GLY A 369 8.49 -9.80 5.51
CA GLY A 369 7.83 -10.04 6.80
C GLY A 369 8.72 -10.79 7.79
N THR A 370 8.14 -11.74 8.52
CA THR A 370 8.87 -12.66 9.39
C THR A 370 9.06 -14.00 8.66
N ASN A 371 10.31 -14.35 8.33
CA ASN A 371 10.66 -15.59 7.63
C ASN A 371 9.91 -15.80 6.30
N GLY A 372 9.61 -14.74 5.55
CA GLY A 372 8.93 -14.82 4.25
C GLY A 372 7.41 -14.78 4.29
N SER A 373 6.81 -14.64 5.48
CA SER A 373 5.37 -14.46 5.69
C SER A 373 5.10 -13.18 6.48
N LEU A 374 4.05 -12.46 6.12
CA LEU A 374 3.46 -11.39 6.91
C LEU A 374 2.01 -11.76 7.22
N VAL A 375 1.73 -12.01 8.49
CA VAL A 375 0.37 -12.20 9.01
C VAL A 375 -0.26 -10.84 9.27
N ILE A 376 -1.48 -10.65 8.77
CA ILE A 376 -2.26 -9.42 8.78
C ILE A 376 -3.59 -9.72 9.48
N PRO A 377 -3.75 -9.43 10.77
CA PRO A 377 -5.04 -9.59 11.43
C PRO A 377 -5.98 -8.50 10.91
N LEU A 378 -6.96 -8.83 10.07
CA LEU A 378 -7.92 -7.84 9.54
C LEU A 378 -9.06 -7.58 10.53
N SER A 379 -9.35 -8.54 11.40
CA SER A 379 -10.28 -8.51 12.52
C SER A 379 -9.72 -9.30 13.71
N SER A 380 -10.54 -9.50 14.75
CA SER A 380 -10.21 -10.34 15.91
C SER A 380 -10.68 -11.81 15.78
N ALA A 381 -11.20 -12.19 14.62
CA ALA A 381 -11.75 -13.51 14.30
C ALA A 381 -11.18 -13.99 12.95
N ASP A 382 -11.71 -15.09 12.40
CA ASP A 382 -11.22 -15.67 11.16
C ASP A 382 -11.33 -14.68 9.99
N ASP A 383 -10.21 -14.43 9.32
CA ASP A 383 -10.10 -13.56 8.15
C ASP A 383 -9.40 -14.28 7.01
N ASN A 384 -9.68 -13.85 5.77
CA ASN A 384 -9.05 -14.43 4.61
C ASN A 384 -8.88 -13.41 3.47
N LEU A 385 -7.68 -13.37 2.87
CA LEU A 385 -7.40 -12.65 1.64
C LEU A 385 -7.84 -13.45 0.41
N SER A 386 -8.61 -12.81 -0.47
CA SER A 386 -9.03 -13.35 -1.76
C SER A 386 -8.40 -12.63 -2.96
N ALA A 387 -7.74 -11.48 -2.75
CA ALA A 387 -7.08 -10.75 -3.82
C ALA A 387 -5.79 -10.04 -3.37
N ILE A 388 -4.86 -9.89 -4.32
CA ILE A 388 -3.58 -9.19 -4.16
C ILE A 388 -3.19 -8.48 -5.45
N ALA A 389 -2.64 -7.27 -5.33
CA ALA A 389 -2.09 -6.51 -6.45
C ALA A 389 -0.93 -5.62 -5.99
N GLU A 390 0.07 -5.41 -6.86
CA GLU A 390 1.17 -4.48 -6.62
C GLU A 390 0.90 -3.15 -7.35
N GLN A 391 1.03 -2.05 -6.61
CA GLN A 391 0.95 -0.68 -7.12
C GLN A 391 2.26 -0.30 -7.83
N GLN A 392 2.22 0.72 -8.68
CA GLN A 392 3.39 1.16 -9.47
C GLN A 392 4.55 1.66 -8.60
N ASP A 393 4.28 2.09 -7.37
CA ASP A 393 5.26 2.53 -6.38
C ASP A 393 5.85 1.37 -5.56
N GLY A 394 5.50 0.12 -5.89
CA GLY A 394 5.98 -1.09 -5.22
C GLY A 394 5.18 -1.48 -3.97
N LYS A 395 4.18 -0.69 -3.58
CA LYS A 395 3.27 -1.06 -2.48
C LYS A 395 2.35 -2.21 -2.89
N ILE A 396 1.93 -3.01 -1.93
CA ILE A 396 1.09 -4.18 -2.16
C ILE A 396 -0.29 -3.91 -1.56
N VAL A 397 -1.34 -4.00 -2.34
CA VAL A 397 -2.72 -3.97 -1.82
C VAL A 397 -3.23 -5.39 -1.77
N VAL A 398 -3.83 -5.75 -0.64
CA VAL A 398 -4.53 -7.02 -0.45
C VAL A 398 -5.96 -6.77 0.00
N ALA A 399 -6.85 -7.70 -0.35
CA ALA A 399 -8.26 -7.58 -0.05
C ALA A 399 -8.89 -8.94 0.25
N GLY A 400 -9.92 -8.93 1.07
CA GLY A 400 -10.55 -10.14 1.58
C GLY A 400 -11.79 -9.89 2.40
N ALA A 401 -12.15 -10.87 3.21
CA ALA A 401 -13.23 -10.77 4.19
C ALA A 401 -12.66 -10.64 5.60
N ALA A 402 -13.27 -9.77 6.40
CA ALA A 402 -13.03 -9.61 7.82
C ALA A 402 -14.30 -9.91 8.61
N HIS A 403 -14.17 -10.65 9.71
CA HIS A 403 -15.32 -11.01 10.54
C HIS A 403 -15.59 -9.97 11.63
N GLU A 404 -16.52 -9.05 11.37
CA GLU A 404 -16.88 -7.94 12.26
C GLU A 404 -18.16 -8.27 13.04
N GLY A 405 -18.03 -8.63 14.32
CA GLY A 405 -19.17 -8.94 15.19
C GLY A 405 -19.91 -10.21 14.77
N ALA A 406 -21.05 -10.06 14.08
CA ALA A 406 -21.89 -11.18 13.62
C ALA A 406 -21.97 -11.31 12.08
N SER A 407 -21.21 -10.52 11.33
CA SER A 407 -21.27 -10.46 9.88
C SER A 407 -19.90 -10.26 9.23
N ASN A 408 -19.73 -10.81 8.03
CA ASN A 408 -18.53 -10.57 7.22
C ASN A 408 -18.59 -9.20 6.52
N ALA A 409 -17.51 -8.43 6.61
CA ALA A 409 -17.29 -7.19 5.89
C ALA A 409 -16.14 -7.35 4.88
N TRP A 410 -16.04 -6.44 3.92
CA TRP A 410 -14.83 -6.37 3.09
C TRP A 410 -13.71 -5.70 3.88
N ALA A 411 -12.51 -6.24 3.77
CA ALA A 411 -11.33 -5.63 4.34
C ALA A 411 -10.21 -5.53 3.31
N LEU A 412 -9.54 -4.38 3.32
CA LEU A 412 -8.38 -4.10 2.50
C LEU A 412 -7.22 -3.74 3.42
N ALA A 413 -6.01 -4.18 3.07
CA ALA A 413 -4.80 -3.70 3.68
C ALA A 413 -3.80 -3.29 2.60
N ARG A 414 -2.93 -2.34 2.94
CA ARG A 414 -1.78 -2.01 2.10
C ARG A 414 -0.50 -2.31 2.84
N LEU A 415 0.43 -2.93 2.14
CA LEU A 415 1.76 -3.24 2.60
C LEU A 415 2.79 -2.41 1.85
N SER A 416 3.92 -2.21 2.49
CA SER A 416 5.04 -1.46 1.94
C SER A 416 6.35 -2.00 2.51
N GLU A 417 7.38 -1.96 1.68
CA GLU A 417 8.75 -2.31 2.05
C GLU A 417 9.55 -1.01 2.15
N GLY A 418 10.25 -0.81 3.27
CA GLY A 418 10.97 0.44 3.56
C GLY A 418 12.19 0.71 2.67
N PRO A 419 12.84 1.89 2.81
CA PRO A 419 12.58 2.90 3.83
C PRO A 419 11.46 3.90 3.49
N PHE A 420 10.75 4.33 4.52
CA PHE A 420 9.67 5.32 4.47
C PHE A 420 10.21 6.74 4.62
N SER A 421 9.46 7.74 4.14
CA SER A 421 9.78 9.15 4.36
C SER A 421 8.54 9.93 4.80
N SER A 422 8.64 10.55 5.97
CA SER A 422 7.60 11.37 6.59
C SER A 422 8.05 12.82 6.64
N GLU A 423 7.15 13.77 6.35
CA GLU A 423 7.45 15.21 6.37
C GLU A 423 6.51 15.94 7.33
N PHE A 424 7.10 16.58 8.35
CA PHE A 424 6.39 17.35 9.37
C PHE A 424 6.56 18.85 9.14
N THR A 425 5.48 19.61 9.39
CA THR A 425 5.53 21.09 9.43
C THR A 425 5.86 21.53 10.85
N ALA A 426 6.61 22.62 11.00
CA ALA A 426 6.79 23.24 12.31
C ALA A 426 5.44 23.52 13.00
N SER A 427 5.31 23.09 14.25
CA SER A 427 4.12 23.31 15.09
C SER A 427 4.22 24.60 15.89
N ALA A 428 5.45 25.08 16.15
CA ALA A 428 5.73 26.30 16.86
C ALA A 428 7.11 26.85 16.44
N ASP A 429 7.27 28.17 16.43
CA ASP A 429 8.58 28.82 16.36
C ASP A 429 8.64 30.09 17.21
N THR A 430 9.84 30.52 17.56
CA THR A 430 10.01 31.79 18.28
C THR A 430 11.36 32.41 17.97
N TYR A 431 11.45 33.72 18.20
CA TYR A 431 12.66 34.48 18.07
C TYR A 431 12.94 35.26 19.35
N VAL A 432 14.08 34.97 19.98
CA VAL A 432 14.46 35.56 21.27
C VAL A 432 15.75 36.37 21.13
N ARG A 433 15.81 37.49 21.87
CA ARG A 433 16.87 38.50 21.71
C ARG A 433 17.39 39.01 23.05
N SER A 434 18.70 39.14 23.16
CA SER A 434 19.38 39.69 24.32
C SER A 434 19.00 41.15 24.56
N GLY A 435 18.81 41.53 25.82
CA GLY A 435 18.38 42.86 26.23
C GLY A 435 16.89 43.17 26.01
N GLN A 436 16.10 42.23 25.49
CA GLN A 436 14.63 42.33 25.40
C GLN A 436 13.96 41.34 26.37
N ALA A 437 14.32 41.45 27.66
CA ALA A 437 13.67 40.63 28.69
C ALA A 437 12.16 40.89 28.67
N ASN A 438 11.36 39.81 28.73
CA ASN A 438 9.90 39.82 28.72
C ASN A 438 9.25 40.26 27.38
N LYS A 439 9.89 39.91 26.27
CA LYS A 439 9.29 39.94 24.93
C LYS A 439 9.21 38.52 24.39
N ASN A 440 8.03 38.09 23.98
CA ASN A 440 7.83 36.82 23.30
C ASN A 440 7.44 37.07 21.84
N GLU A 441 8.03 36.29 20.92
CA GLU A 441 7.71 36.36 19.49
C GLU A 441 7.17 35.01 19.02
N GLY A 442 6.35 35.03 17.96
CA GLY A 442 5.72 33.82 17.40
C GLY A 442 4.59 34.11 16.42
N SER A 443 4.46 35.36 15.96
CA SER A 443 3.49 35.74 14.92
C SER A 443 4.14 36.49 13.75
N ALA A 444 5.48 36.49 13.72
CA ALA A 444 6.24 37.07 12.62
C ALA A 444 6.45 35.99 11.55
N ALA A 445 6.35 36.36 10.26
CA ALA A 445 6.60 35.43 9.15
C ALA A 445 8.08 35.04 8.97
N LEU A 446 8.97 35.60 9.79
CA LEU A 446 10.42 35.49 9.67
C LEU A 446 11.07 35.27 11.04
N MET A 447 11.90 34.23 11.11
CA MET A 447 12.85 34.02 12.20
C MET A 447 14.26 34.35 11.71
N VAL A 448 15.11 34.92 12.56
CA VAL A 448 16.37 35.52 12.12
C VAL A 448 17.54 35.06 12.99
N VAL A 449 18.71 34.90 12.38
CA VAL A 449 19.99 34.70 13.07
C VAL A 449 20.83 35.95 12.80
N ARG A 450 21.18 36.72 13.84
CA ARG A 450 21.92 38.00 13.72
C ARG A 450 23.15 38.05 14.63
N ALA A 451 24.09 38.95 14.33
CA ALA A 451 25.26 39.26 15.16
C ALA A 451 25.03 40.30 16.26
N SER A 452 24.35 41.39 15.92
CA SER A 452 24.23 42.53 16.82
C SER A 452 23.16 42.23 17.87
N GLY A 453 23.60 41.92 19.09
CA GLY A 453 22.78 41.34 20.15
C GLY A 453 22.66 39.84 19.98
N ASP A 454 22.75 39.06 21.05
CA ASP A 454 22.58 37.61 20.99
C ASP A 454 21.12 37.32 20.56
N ASN A 455 20.92 36.78 19.36
CA ASN A 455 19.63 36.67 18.68
C ASN A 455 19.47 35.25 18.17
N ARG A 456 18.43 34.54 18.62
CA ARG A 456 18.29 33.10 18.37
C ARG A 456 16.89 32.75 17.96
N SER A 457 16.81 31.88 16.97
CA SER A 457 15.55 31.30 16.50
C SER A 457 15.38 29.92 17.11
N VAL A 458 14.15 29.55 17.45
CA VAL A 458 13.81 28.23 17.95
C VAL A 458 12.62 27.71 17.17
N VAL A 459 12.64 26.44 16.79
CA VAL A 459 11.56 25.78 16.06
C VAL A 459 11.24 24.43 16.69
N ARG A 460 9.96 24.07 16.77
CA ARG A 460 9.48 22.78 17.28
C ARG A 460 8.50 22.15 16.29
N PHE A 461 8.45 20.82 16.31
CA PHE A 461 7.55 19.99 15.52
C PHE A 461 6.62 19.21 16.47
N ASP A 462 5.48 18.75 15.96
CA ASP A 462 4.53 17.98 16.76
C ASP A 462 5.11 16.61 17.10
N GLN A 463 5.50 16.45 18.37
CA GLN A 463 6.09 15.23 18.91
C GLN A 463 5.10 14.06 18.89
N ALA A 464 3.84 14.30 19.23
CA ALA A 464 2.82 13.25 19.24
C ALA A 464 2.53 12.76 17.82
N ALA A 465 2.57 13.65 16.82
CA ALA A 465 2.47 13.24 15.42
C ALA A 465 3.65 12.37 14.98
N MET A 466 4.89 12.70 15.38
CA MET A 466 6.07 11.88 15.09
C MET A 466 6.02 10.52 15.80
N GLU A 467 5.60 10.47 17.07
CA GLU A 467 5.42 9.22 17.82
C GLU A 467 4.31 8.34 17.24
N ALA A 468 3.20 8.95 16.79
CA ALA A 468 2.08 8.23 16.19
C ALA A 468 2.42 7.65 14.81
N GLU A 469 3.28 8.32 14.03
CA GLU A 469 3.65 7.89 12.68
C GLU A 469 4.89 6.98 12.67
N ILE A 470 5.91 7.28 13.48
CA ILE A 470 7.22 6.62 13.42
C ILE A 470 7.45 5.75 14.66
N GLY A 471 7.25 6.30 15.87
CA GLY A 471 7.28 5.60 17.16
C GLY A 471 8.32 4.48 17.28
N GLY A 472 7.88 3.22 17.09
CA GLY A 472 8.70 2.02 17.19
C GLY A 472 9.74 1.81 16.09
N GLY A 473 9.72 2.64 15.05
CA GLY A 473 10.59 2.55 13.89
C GLY A 473 12.02 3.02 14.13
N THR A 474 12.94 2.40 13.39
CA THR A 474 14.34 2.83 13.28
C THR A 474 14.47 4.04 12.35
N VAL A 475 14.85 5.18 12.91
CA VAL A 475 15.20 6.38 12.14
C VAL A 475 16.50 6.15 11.36
N LEU A 476 16.45 6.28 10.04
CA LEU A 476 17.63 6.17 9.16
C LEU A 476 18.28 7.52 8.85
N ALA A 477 17.46 8.56 8.69
CA ALA A 477 17.89 9.93 8.49
C ALA A 477 16.80 10.90 8.97
N ALA A 478 17.19 12.05 9.52
CA ALA A 478 16.27 13.16 9.74
C ALA A 478 16.92 14.47 9.31
N LYS A 479 16.22 15.25 8.49
CA LYS A 479 16.68 16.53 7.94
C LYS A 479 15.76 17.66 8.36
N LEU A 480 16.30 18.62 9.12
CA LEU A 480 15.66 19.90 9.38
C LEU A 480 15.93 20.84 8.19
N ARG A 481 14.86 21.17 7.46
CA ARG A 481 14.86 22.03 6.28
C ARG A 481 14.41 23.44 6.63
N LEU A 482 15.30 24.41 6.47
CA LEU A 482 15.02 25.83 6.66
C LEU A 482 15.13 26.57 5.32
N THR A 483 14.06 27.25 4.91
CA THR A 483 14.07 28.04 3.67
C THR A 483 14.60 29.44 3.94
N ILE A 484 15.67 29.82 3.26
CA ILE A 484 16.24 31.17 3.34
C ILE A 484 15.32 32.15 2.63
N THR A 485 14.85 33.16 3.38
CA THR A 485 13.97 34.23 2.87
C THR A 485 14.71 35.54 2.66
N ASP A 486 15.75 35.80 3.47
CA ASP A 486 16.65 36.94 3.31
C ASP A 486 18.05 36.57 3.84
N ASN A 487 19.10 37.10 3.21
CA ASN A 487 20.47 36.84 3.60
C ASN A 487 21.40 38.00 3.24
N GLY A 488 22.03 38.58 4.26
CA GLY A 488 22.90 39.75 4.10
C GLY A 488 24.26 39.46 3.47
N ASN A 489 24.98 40.54 3.14
CA ASN A 489 26.35 40.53 2.58
C ASN A 489 27.45 40.69 3.64
N ASN A 490 27.23 40.16 4.85
CA ASN A 490 28.05 40.44 6.02
C ASN A 490 28.66 39.20 6.67
N TRP A 491 28.79 38.07 5.96
CA TRP A 491 29.30 36.77 6.44
C TRP A 491 30.81 36.60 6.34
N GLY A 492 31.55 37.59 5.83
CA GLY A 492 32.97 37.44 5.53
C GLY A 492 33.22 36.64 4.25
N SER A 493 34.49 36.52 3.84
CA SER A 493 34.85 35.87 2.56
C SER A 493 34.74 34.35 2.57
N SER A 494 34.87 33.72 3.75
CA SER A 494 34.79 32.27 3.95
C SER A 494 33.41 31.80 4.47
N GLY A 495 32.47 32.72 4.66
CA GLY A 495 31.25 32.43 5.41
C GLY A 495 31.50 32.19 6.90
N ARG A 496 30.44 31.90 7.65
CA ARG A 496 30.51 31.55 9.08
C ARG A 496 29.60 30.38 9.43
N PRO A 497 29.98 29.59 10.43
CA PRO A 497 29.16 28.48 10.90
C PRO A 497 27.89 28.97 11.62
N VAL A 498 26.76 28.42 11.21
CA VAL A 498 25.47 28.47 11.91
C VAL A 498 25.11 27.03 12.29
N GLY A 499 24.98 26.80 13.60
CA GLY A 499 24.66 25.51 14.17
C GLY A 499 23.19 25.40 14.56
N VAL A 500 22.68 24.17 14.52
CA VAL A 500 21.43 23.79 15.17
C VAL A 500 21.75 23.01 16.43
N HIS A 501 21.04 23.32 17.51
CA HIS A 501 21.22 22.69 18.80
C HIS A 501 19.88 22.13 19.30
N ARG A 502 19.88 20.89 19.76
CA ARG A 502 18.72 20.29 20.44
C ARG A 502 18.31 21.12 21.66
N VAL A 503 17.01 21.42 21.76
CA VAL A 503 16.43 22.13 22.92
C VAL A 503 16.02 21.13 23.99
N LEU A 504 16.49 21.36 25.22
CA LEU A 504 16.39 20.44 26.36
C LEU A 504 15.20 20.74 27.29
N VAL A 505 14.54 21.88 27.10
CA VAL A 505 13.46 22.36 27.97
C VAL A 505 12.26 22.71 27.11
N ASP A 506 11.07 22.28 27.54
CA ASP A 506 9.83 22.64 26.86
C ASP A 506 9.55 24.13 26.93
N TRP A 507 8.91 24.67 25.90
CA TRP A 507 8.69 26.10 25.73
C TRP A 507 7.37 26.40 25.06
N ALA A 508 6.89 27.63 25.25
CA ALA A 508 5.65 28.11 24.66
C ALA A 508 5.97 29.15 23.59
N GLU A 509 5.36 29.03 22.41
CA GLU A 509 5.42 30.09 21.41
C GLU A 509 4.66 31.33 21.89
N GLY A 510 5.24 32.51 21.64
CA GLY A 510 4.62 33.79 21.94
C GLY A 510 3.66 34.24 20.86
N ASN A 511 3.05 35.41 21.04
CA ASN A 511 2.16 36.01 20.05
C ASN A 511 2.63 37.41 19.59
N GLY A 512 3.86 37.80 19.95
CA GLY A 512 4.45 39.07 19.54
C GLY A 512 5.16 39.01 18.19
N THR A 513 5.69 40.17 17.79
CA THR A 513 6.41 40.42 16.54
C THR A 513 7.66 41.26 16.80
N GLU A 514 8.47 41.59 15.79
CA GLU A 514 9.60 42.52 15.99
C GLU A 514 9.17 43.88 16.57
N SER A 515 7.99 44.38 16.21
CA SER A 515 7.45 45.65 16.66
C SER A 515 6.58 45.59 17.93
N ASP A 516 6.17 44.40 18.38
CA ASP A 516 5.25 44.22 19.52
C ASP A 516 5.78 43.17 20.51
N ARG A 517 5.64 43.43 21.81
CA ARG A 517 6.13 42.53 22.86
C ARG A 517 5.34 41.23 22.99
N GLY A 518 4.14 41.18 22.40
CA GLY A 518 3.13 40.17 22.65
C GLY A 518 2.30 40.51 23.89
N THR A 519 1.24 39.74 24.11
CA THR A 519 0.29 39.96 25.22
C THR A 519 0.01 38.70 26.04
N GLY A 520 0.46 37.53 25.55
CA GLY A 520 0.19 36.23 26.16
C GLY A 520 1.44 35.61 26.79
N SER A 521 1.30 34.36 27.22
CA SER A 521 2.44 33.56 27.66
C SER A 521 3.34 33.18 26.48
N GLY A 522 4.64 33.03 26.71
CA GLY A 522 5.55 32.54 25.68
C GLY A 522 7.01 32.60 26.12
N ALA A 523 7.89 32.04 25.31
CA ALA A 523 9.31 32.04 25.52
C ALA A 523 9.88 33.45 25.41
N THR A 524 10.75 33.79 26.34
CA THR A 524 11.48 35.06 26.38
C THR A 524 12.97 34.78 26.60
N TRP A 525 13.79 35.83 26.57
CA TRP A 525 15.25 35.71 26.73
C TRP A 525 15.69 34.91 27.96
N ASN A 526 14.95 34.99 29.07
CA ASN A 526 15.33 34.36 30.34
C ASN A 526 14.33 33.30 30.80
N CYS A 527 13.35 32.95 29.97
CA CYS A 527 12.23 32.12 30.39
C CYS A 527 11.71 31.23 29.27
N ALA A 528 11.63 29.93 29.50
CA ALA A 528 11.01 28.99 28.56
C ALA A 528 9.52 29.27 28.35
N VAL A 529 8.85 29.64 29.44
CA VAL A 529 7.44 30.04 29.48
C VAL A 529 7.30 31.19 30.48
N ASP A 530 7.25 32.42 29.97
CA ASP A 530 6.87 33.58 30.77
C ASP A 530 5.35 33.69 30.80
N GLY A 531 4.73 33.57 31.98
CA GLY A 531 3.28 33.61 32.14
C GLY A 531 2.68 35.02 32.14
N GLN A 532 3.47 36.07 32.40
CA GLN A 532 2.96 37.44 32.53
C GLN A 532 3.97 38.49 32.04
N ILE A 533 4.35 38.44 30.77
CA ILE A 533 5.31 39.36 30.15
C ILE A 533 5.06 40.87 30.41
N ALA A 534 3.80 41.26 30.66
CA ALA A 534 3.39 42.64 30.95
C ALA A 534 3.99 43.21 32.26
N ASN A 535 4.31 42.37 33.24
CA ASN A 535 4.89 42.80 34.52
C ASN A 535 6.38 43.17 34.40
N GLN A 536 6.99 42.96 33.23
CA GLN A 536 8.41 43.19 32.95
C GLN A 536 9.37 42.43 33.89
N ALA A 537 8.94 41.28 34.39
CA ALA A 537 9.72 40.40 35.25
C ALA A 537 9.55 38.94 34.82
N LYS A 538 10.64 38.17 34.84
CA LYS A 538 10.56 36.72 34.56
C LYS A 538 9.60 36.03 35.54
N ASN A 539 8.82 35.08 35.04
CA ASN A 539 7.87 34.31 35.86
C ASN A 539 8.17 32.80 35.92
N CYS A 540 9.36 32.38 35.48
CA CYS A 540 9.88 31.03 35.63
C CYS A 540 10.98 30.95 36.70
N THR A 541 11.24 29.72 37.16
CA THR A 541 12.28 29.37 38.12
C THR A 541 12.87 28.01 37.78
N GLY A 542 14.09 27.72 38.23
CA GLY A 542 14.70 26.39 38.09
C GLY A 542 14.98 26.04 36.63
N ALA A 543 14.62 24.83 36.19
CA ALA A 543 14.92 24.35 34.83
C ALA A 543 14.25 25.14 33.69
N ALA A 544 13.18 25.88 33.99
CA ALA A 544 12.52 26.76 33.02
C ALA A 544 13.22 28.14 32.86
N GLU A 545 14.17 28.45 33.75
CA GLU A 545 15.01 29.63 33.65
C GLU A 545 16.27 29.26 32.85
N TRP A 546 16.43 29.87 31.69
CA TRP A 546 17.43 29.40 30.74
C TRP A 546 18.40 30.45 30.23
N GLU A 547 18.30 31.74 30.64
CA GLU A 547 19.17 32.92 30.36
C GLU A 547 19.87 33.03 28.98
N MET A 548 19.54 32.16 28.04
CA MET A 548 20.02 32.08 26.69
C MET A 548 21.56 32.24 26.64
N GLY A 549 22.30 31.54 27.50
CA GLY A 549 23.77 31.50 27.49
C GLY A 549 24.42 32.89 27.50
N GLN A 550 23.84 33.84 28.24
CA GLN A 550 24.31 35.23 28.29
C GLN A 550 25.83 35.29 28.61
N PRO A 551 26.60 36.27 28.08
CA PRO A 551 28.05 36.32 28.29
C PRO A 551 28.54 36.27 29.75
N GLY A 552 27.70 36.66 30.71
CA GLY A 552 28.00 36.59 32.15
C GLY A 552 27.62 35.27 32.83
N ASN A 553 26.83 34.42 32.18
CA ASN A 553 26.36 33.13 32.70
C ASN A 553 26.18 32.10 31.55
N PRO A 554 27.26 31.76 30.83
CA PRO A 554 27.17 30.95 29.62
C PRO A 554 26.69 29.52 29.87
N SER A 555 26.77 29.03 31.12
CA SER A 555 26.32 27.70 31.52
C SER A 555 24.81 27.57 31.72
N VAL A 556 24.06 28.68 31.69
CA VAL A 556 22.60 28.67 31.80
C VAL A 556 22.05 28.90 30.39
N HIS A 557 21.71 27.81 29.71
CA HIS A 557 21.15 27.77 28.36
C HIS A 557 20.24 26.56 28.17
N PRO A 558 19.23 26.62 27.28
CA PRO A 558 18.27 25.53 27.10
C PRO A 558 18.64 24.52 26.02
N TRP A 559 19.89 24.44 25.59
CA TRP A 559 20.27 23.64 24.43
C TRP A 559 21.44 22.70 24.73
N ALA A 560 21.60 21.63 23.94
CA ALA A 560 22.75 20.73 24.04
C ALA A 560 24.00 21.32 23.37
N GLU A 561 25.17 21.08 23.97
CA GLU A 561 26.47 21.34 23.35
C GLU A 561 27.22 20.00 23.18
N PRO A 562 27.92 19.77 22.07
CA PRO A 562 28.06 20.63 20.88
C PRO A 562 26.77 20.76 20.05
N PRO A 563 26.71 21.62 19.01
CA PRO A 563 25.59 21.61 18.05
C PRO A 563 25.41 20.23 17.42
N THR A 564 24.17 19.86 17.13
CA THR A 564 23.81 18.64 16.42
C THR A 564 24.43 18.61 15.03
N GLU A 565 24.33 19.73 14.31
CA GLU A 565 24.95 19.92 13.01
C GLU A 565 25.28 21.40 12.76
N THR A 566 26.28 21.67 11.93
CA THR A 566 26.70 23.02 11.57
C THR A 566 26.85 23.19 10.07
N GLN A 567 26.28 24.26 9.53
CA GLN A 567 26.39 24.64 8.12
C GLN A 567 27.13 25.97 7.97
N ILE A 568 27.95 26.09 6.92
CA ILE A 568 28.64 27.35 6.60
C ILE A 568 27.71 28.25 5.78
N ILE A 569 27.35 29.41 6.35
CA ILE A 569 26.53 30.41 5.68
C ILE A 569 27.42 31.43 4.97
N THR A 570 27.16 31.65 3.69
CA THR A 570 27.90 32.60 2.83
C THR A 570 27.03 33.75 2.35
N ASN A 571 27.67 34.80 1.82
CA ASN A 571 26.99 36.00 1.32
C ASN A 571 26.04 35.66 0.16
N ASN A 572 24.81 36.19 0.20
CA ASN A 572 23.74 35.98 -0.80
C ASN A 572 23.36 34.51 -1.04
N GLN A 573 23.68 33.59 -0.13
CA GLN A 573 23.16 32.22 -0.18
C GLN A 573 21.63 32.24 -0.14
N SER A 574 21.00 31.42 -0.97
CA SER A 574 19.54 31.31 -1.14
C SER A 574 19.11 29.84 -1.22
N GLY A 575 17.81 29.56 -1.07
CA GLY A 575 17.26 28.20 -1.19
C GLY A 575 17.00 27.56 0.17
N VAL A 576 17.01 26.23 0.21
CA VAL A 576 16.81 25.44 1.44
C VAL A 576 18.15 25.04 2.02
N ILE A 577 18.32 25.21 3.33
CA ILE A 577 19.41 24.64 4.11
C ILE A 577 18.90 23.41 4.83
N GLU A 578 19.68 22.33 4.77
CA GLU A 578 19.39 21.08 5.48
C GLU A 578 20.40 20.87 6.60
N TYR A 579 19.89 20.61 7.80
CA TYR A 579 20.67 20.15 8.94
C TYR A 579 20.36 18.69 9.22
N ASP A 580 21.40 17.87 9.40
CA ASP A 580 21.25 16.51 9.86
C ASP A 580 20.93 16.50 11.35
N VAL A 581 19.72 16.06 11.68
CA VAL A 581 19.23 15.95 13.06
C VAL A 581 18.83 14.51 13.39
N THR A 582 19.38 13.55 12.66
CA THR A 582 19.03 12.12 12.76
C THR A 582 19.15 11.60 14.19
N ALA A 583 20.27 11.89 14.86
CA ALA A 583 20.49 11.45 16.23
C ALA A 583 19.47 12.04 17.22
N ASP A 584 19.16 13.33 17.09
CA ASP A 584 18.21 14.01 17.97
C ASP A 584 16.79 13.44 17.85
N VAL A 585 16.39 13.07 16.63
CA VAL A 585 15.06 12.48 16.37
C VAL A 585 15.01 11.03 16.85
N ALA A 586 16.06 10.25 16.60
CA ALA A 586 16.15 8.86 17.06
C ALA A 586 16.09 8.76 18.59
N GLU A 587 16.91 9.56 19.30
CA GLU A 587 16.96 9.56 20.77
C GLU A 587 15.66 10.11 21.41
N PHE A 588 14.91 10.93 20.69
CA PHE A 588 13.59 11.38 21.13
C PHE A 588 12.56 10.26 21.02
N LEU A 589 12.49 9.61 19.86
CA LEU A 589 11.49 8.55 19.60
C LEU A 589 11.74 7.29 20.43
N ASP A 590 13.00 6.97 20.76
CA ASP A 590 13.33 5.85 21.64
C ASP A 590 13.25 6.18 23.14
N GLY A 591 12.94 7.43 23.48
CA GLY A 591 12.78 7.92 24.85
C GLY A 591 14.10 8.12 25.62
N THR A 592 15.26 7.99 24.97
CA THR A 592 16.58 8.18 25.60
C THR A 592 16.81 9.63 26.01
N ASN A 593 16.46 10.59 25.16
CA ASN A 593 16.64 12.01 25.42
C ASN A 593 15.45 12.85 24.93
N PRO A 594 14.93 13.79 25.74
CA PRO A 594 13.91 14.71 25.26
C PRO A 594 14.46 15.68 24.20
N ASN A 595 13.62 16.04 23.23
CA ASN A 595 13.95 17.04 22.20
C ASN A 595 12.77 17.99 21.97
N PHE A 596 12.79 19.18 22.57
CA PHE A 596 11.73 20.18 22.42
C PHE A 596 11.90 21.09 21.20
N GLY A 597 12.66 20.65 20.20
CA GLY A 597 12.92 21.38 18.96
C GLY A 597 14.39 21.76 18.80
N TRP A 598 14.66 22.64 17.84
CA TRP A 598 16.02 23.08 17.51
C TRP A 598 16.16 24.58 17.64
N LEU A 599 17.24 24.98 18.31
CA LEU A 599 17.70 26.34 18.38
C LEU A 599 18.75 26.59 17.30
N ILE A 600 18.60 27.68 16.56
CA ILE A 600 19.49 28.08 15.47
C ILE A 600 20.28 29.31 15.89
N LYS A 601 21.61 29.20 15.88
CA LYS A 601 22.53 30.30 16.22
C LYS A 601 23.86 30.20 15.48
N LYS A 602 24.59 31.31 15.41
CA LYS A 602 25.99 31.27 14.99
C LYS A 602 26.86 30.64 16.06
N SER A 603 27.91 29.94 15.63
CA SER A 603 28.90 29.43 16.58
C SER A 603 29.71 30.57 17.23
N ASP A 604 30.00 31.63 16.47
CA ASP A 604 30.59 32.88 16.99
C ASP A 604 29.61 34.04 16.81
N GLU A 605 28.87 34.36 17.87
CA GLU A 605 27.86 35.42 17.89
C GLU A 605 28.49 36.84 17.92
N SER A 606 29.80 36.96 18.18
CA SER A 606 30.51 38.26 18.18
C SER A 606 30.77 38.82 16.78
N GLN A 607 30.76 37.95 15.76
CA GLN A 607 31.05 38.33 14.38
C GLN A 607 29.78 38.73 13.64
N ASN A 608 29.88 39.65 12.67
CA ASN A 608 28.77 40.07 11.81
C ASN A 608 28.08 38.89 11.06
N GLY A 609 26.88 39.09 10.54
CA GLY A 609 26.10 38.05 9.86
C GLY A 609 24.60 38.21 10.13
N MET A 610 23.78 38.12 9.09
CA MET A 610 22.32 38.13 9.18
C MET A 610 21.73 37.20 8.12
N ILE A 611 20.90 36.26 8.56
CA ILE A 611 20.11 35.35 7.70
C ILE A 611 18.73 35.19 8.32
N ALA A 612 17.70 35.22 7.50
CA ALA A 612 16.32 35.00 7.88
C ALA A 612 15.77 33.73 7.20
N PHE A 613 14.92 33.03 7.94
CA PHE A 613 14.19 31.86 7.49
C PHE A 613 12.69 32.10 7.61
N GLY A 614 11.90 31.40 6.79
CA GLY A 614 10.44 31.38 6.96
C GLY A 614 10.04 30.72 8.27
N THR A 615 8.96 31.23 8.90
CA THR A 615 8.30 30.62 10.08
C THR A 615 7.07 29.82 9.65
N ARG A 616 6.37 29.20 10.59
CA ARG A 616 5.10 28.49 10.36
C ARG A 616 3.99 29.41 9.84
N GLU A 617 4.05 30.71 10.09
CA GLU A 617 3.13 31.71 9.50
C GLU A 617 3.43 32.02 8.03
N SER A 618 4.53 31.50 7.47
CA SER A 618 4.96 31.74 6.09
C SER A 618 4.61 30.59 5.15
N MET A 619 4.57 30.88 3.84
CA MET A 619 4.45 29.85 2.78
C MET A 619 5.68 28.92 2.70
N THR A 620 6.76 29.25 3.41
CA THR A 620 8.04 28.54 3.40
C THR A 620 8.39 28.07 4.80
N ALA A 621 7.38 27.56 5.53
CA ALA A 621 7.53 27.05 6.88
C ALA A 621 8.62 25.99 7.00
N PRO A 622 9.33 25.91 8.15
CA PRO A 622 10.32 24.87 8.39
C PRO A 622 9.72 23.47 8.27
N ARG A 623 10.51 22.55 7.71
CA ARG A 623 10.12 21.15 7.51
C ARG A 623 11.09 20.21 8.22
N LEU A 624 10.59 19.13 8.79
CA LEU A 624 11.39 18.03 9.29
C LEU A 624 11.06 16.80 8.46
N VAL A 625 12.05 16.31 7.71
CA VAL A 625 11.91 15.13 6.84
C VAL A 625 12.62 13.98 7.49
N ILE A 626 11.88 12.93 7.85
CA ILE A 626 12.42 11.76 8.51
C ILE A 626 12.33 10.57 7.56
N THR A 627 13.45 9.95 7.26
CA THR A 627 13.54 8.65 6.61
C THR A 627 13.68 7.58 7.68
N TRP A 628 12.83 6.56 7.67
CA TRP A 628 12.76 5.56 8.72
C TRP A 628 12.39 4.18 8.18
N MET A 629 12.66 3.16 8.97
CA MET A 629 12.10 1.81 8.82
C MET A 629 11.25 1.53 10.05
N PRO A 630 10.10 0.86 9.94
CA PRO A 630 9.31 0.47 11.10
C PRO A 630 10.05 -0.50 12.03
#